data_AF-A0A917C4L8-F1
#
_entry.id   AF-A0A917C4L8-F1
#
_cell.length_a   1.000
_cell.length_b   1.000
_cell.length_c   1.000
_cell.angle_alpha   90.00
_cell.angle_beta   90.00
_cell.angle_gamma   90.00
#
_symmetry.space_group_name_H-M   'P 1'
#
loop_
_entity.id
_entity.type
_entity.pdbx_description
1 polymer ?
#
loop_
_entity_poly.entity_id
_entity_poly.type
_entity_poly.pdbx_seq_one_letter_code
_entity_poly.pdbx_strand_id
1 'polypeptide(L)'
;MVHRYAYRIGLLYLLSILIYLPVNLYAGYFKEFGWLGLVKDVLFDGTLYHLWYFPALFLGIYLTVYLYKKVPFPLLFAITGLLYMIGLLGDSYFGITIMSPRLHAIYSQLFTIFDYTRNGLFFSPIFLALGASLGIRPGSFHSVRVSAVCFAVFLGLMLAEGVLLERHGWPRHDSMYVFLVPAAYYLFQWLISLLGKSNRNLRQISTWMYIVHPLIIVLVRGVSKVTDLSWLLLSNSVSHLVSVTLLSALVAIVITKIGAKQQALPPSAGQC
;
A
#
# COMPACT_ATOMS: atom_id res chain seq x y z
N MET A 1 16.09 12.48 10.37
CA MET A 1 14.76 12.53 9.71
C MET A 1 14.18 11.13 9.49
N VAL A 2 14.91 10.23 8.81
CA VAL A 2 14.48 8.85 8.50
C VAL A 2 14.10 8.04 9.74
N HIS A 3 14.95 7.99 10.78
CA HIS A 3 14.65 7.22 12.00
C HIS A 3 13.38 7.68 12.73
N ARG A 4 13.10 8.99 12.78
CA ARG A 4 11.87 9.53 13.39
C ARG A 4 10.62 9.13 12.58
N TYR A 5 10.74 9.10 11.25
CA TYR A 5 9.66 8.66 10.38
C TYR A 5 9.43 7.14 10.49
N ALA A 6 10.49 6.35 10.45
CA ALA A 6 10.45 4.90 10.63
C ALA A 6 9.87 4.50 12.00
N TYR A 7 10.23 5.22 13.07
CA TYR A 7 9.66 5.01 14.40
C TYR A 7 8.14 5.24 14.42
N ARG A 8 7.65 6.31 13.78
CA ARG A 8 6.20 6.58 13.66
C ARG A 8 5.48 5.48 12.88
N ILE A 9 6.07 4.99 11.79
CA ILE A 9 5.52 3.85 11.04
C ILE A 9 5.48 2.60 11.92
N GLY A 10 6.56 2.29 12.63
CA GLY A 10 6.62 1.13 13.52
C GLY A 10 5.54 1.17 14.60
N LEU A 11 5.31 2.33 15.21
CA LEU A 11 4.21 2.50 16.19
C LEU A 11 2.84 2.32 15.55
N LEU A 12 2.60 2.89 14.37
CA LEU A 12 1.33 2.71 13.65
C LEU A 12 1.11 1.26 13.26
N TYR A 13 2.17 0.56 12.86
CA TYR A 13 2.11 -0.85 12.51
C TYR A 13 1.78 -1.71 13.72
N LEU A 14 2.48 -1.50 14.84
CA LEU A 14 2.20 -2.21 16.10
C LEU A 14 0.76 -1.96 16.56
N LEU A 15 0.30 -0.71 16.54
CA LEU A 15 -1.08 -0.36 16.86
C LEU A 15 -2.07 -1.09 15.93
N SER A 16 -1.78 -1.14 14.62
CA SER A 16 -2.63 -1.82 13.65
C SER A 16 -2.70 -3.32 13.92
N ILE A 17 -1.57 -3.98 14.21
CA ILE A 17 -1.55 -5.40 14.60
C ILE A 17 -2.44 -5.64 15.83
N LEU A 18 -2.36 -4.77 16.84
CA LEU A 18 -3.19 -4.89 18.05
C LEU A 18 -4.69 -4.70 17.74
N ILE A 19 -5.04 -3.71 16.92
CA ILE A 19 -6.43 -3.47 16.49
C ILE A 19 -7.00 -4.70 15.77
N TYR A 20 -6.18 -5.38 14.98
CA TYR A 20 -6.59 -6.52 14.16
C TYR A 20 -6.45 -7.88 14.83
N LEU A 21 -5.89 -7.96 16.03
CA LEU A 21 -5.74 -9.20 16.77
C LEU A 21 -7.08 -9.96 16.96
N PRO A 22 -8.21 -9.31 17.32
CA PRO A 22 -9.50 -10.00 17.41
C PRO A 22 -9.99 -10.56 16.07
N VAL A 23 -9.72 -9.85 14.97
CA VAL A 23 -10.09 -10.29 13.62
C VAL A 23 -9.24 -11.50 13.21
N ASN A 24 -7.95 -11.50 13.54
CA ASN A 24 -7.04 -12.62 13.29
C ASN A 24 -7.46 -13.87 14.07
N LEU A 25 -7.85 -13.70 15.34
CA LEU A 25 -8.39 -14.79 16.16
C LEU A 25 -9.67 -15.37 15.55
N TYR A 26 -10.61 -14.50 15.15
CA TYR A 26 -11.85 -14.91 14.49
C TYR A 26 -11.61 -15.63 13.16
N ALA A 27 -10.67 -15.13 12.35
CA ALA A 27 -10.28 -15.74 11.07
C ALA A 27 -9.54 -17.07 11.24
N GLY A 28 -9.17 -17.46 12.47
CA GLY A 28 -8.46 -18.70 12.75
C GLY A 28 -6.97 -18.64 12.41
N TYR A 29 -6.37 -17.45 12.30
CA TYR A 29 -4.97 -17.25 11.95
C TYR A 29 -4.00 -18.06 12.84
N PHE A 30 -4.30 -18.16 14.14
CA PHE A 30 -3.45 -18.87 15.11
C PHE A 30 -3.71 -20.39 15.19
N LYS A 31 -4.57 -20.97 14.34
CA LYS A 31 -4.85 -22.42 14.35
C LYS A 31 -3.68 -23.25 13.81
N GLU A 32 -2.95 -22.73 12.83
CA GLU A 32 -1.74 -23.33 12.25
C GLU A 32 -0.50 -22.50 12.63
N PHE A 33 -0.32 -22.26 13.93
CA PHE A 33 0.72 -21.35 14.40
C PHE A 33 2.14 -21.90 14.17
N GLY A 34 2.95 -21.17 13.42
CA GLY A 34 4.38 -21.42 13.25
C GLY A 34 5.20 -20.17 13.54
N TRP A 35 6.22 -20.28 14.40
CA TRP A 35 7.09 -19.15 14.76
C TRP A 35 7.78 -18.51 13.56
N LEU A 36 8.23 -19.31 12.59
CA LEU A 36 8.84 -18.81 11.36
C LEU A 36 7.83 -18.05 10.49
N GLY A 37 6.59 -18.55 10.40
CA GLY A 37 5.50 -17.87 9.70
C GLY A 37 5.14 -16.54 10.35
N LEU A 38 5.04 -16.49 11.69
CA LEU A 38 4.78 -15.23 12.40
C LEU A 38 5.88 -14.19 12.15
N VAL A 39 7.15 -14.60 12.17
CA VAL A 39 8.28 -13.69 11.87
C VAL A 39 8.19 -13.18 10.44
N LYS A 40 7.88 -14.06 9.49
CA LYS A 40 7.68 -13.71 8.08
C LYS A 40 6.54 -12.70 7.90
N ASP A 41 5.39 -12.95 8.53
CA ASP A 41 4.22 -12.07 8.47
C ASP A 41 4.49 -10.72 9.12
N VAL A 42 5.17 -10.69 10.27
CA VAL A 42 5.48 -9.43 10.94
C VAL A 42 6.48 -8.61 10.11
N LEU A 43 7.48 -9.24 9.50
CA LEU A 43 8.57 -8.54 8.80
C LEU A 43 8.26 -8.19 7.34
N PHE A 44 7.42 -8.94 6.66
CA PHE A 44 7.25 -8.81 5.20
C PHE A 44 5.79 -8.80 4.75
N ASP A 45 5.01 -9.81 5.11
CA ASP A 45 3.71 -10.08 4.48
C ASP A 45 2.51 -9.42 5.20
N GLY A 46 2.71 -8.94 6.43
CA GLY A 46 1.68 -8.39 7.29
C GLY A 46 0.82 -9.47 7.95
N THR A 47 0.39 -9.23 9.19
CA THR A 47 -0.54 -10.12 9.91
C THR A 47 -1.97 -10.10 9.35
N LEU A 48 -2.24 -9.18 8.41
CA LEU A 48 -3.44 -9.13 7.57
C LEU A 48 -3.07 -8.60 6.19
N TYR A 49 -3.89 -8.96 5.19
CA TYR A 49 -3.65 -8.73 3.76
C TYR A 49 -3.30 -7.29 3.35
N HIS A 50 -3.68 -6.27 4.11
CA HIS A 50 -3.38 -4.88 3.79
C HIS A 50 -2.15 -4.38 4.53
N LEU A 51 -1.82 -4.96 5.69
CA LEU A 51 -0.81 -4.47 6.63
C LEU A 51 0.63 -4.62 6.12
N TRP A 52 0.88 -5.43 5.09
CA TRP A 52 2.18 -5.58 4.42
C TRP A 52 2.80 -4.24 4.00
N TYR A 53 1.98 -3.23 3.74
CA TYR A 53 2.47 -1.91 3.34
C TYR A 53 3.35 -1.24 4.39
N PHE A 54 3.12 -1.49 5.68
CA PHE A 54 3.96 -0.94 6.76
C PHE A 54 5.39 -1.50 6.78
N PRO A 55 5.62 -2.84 6.86
CA PRO A 55 6.96 -3.40 6.72
C PRO A 55 7.58 -3.04 5.37
N ALA A 56 6.78 -3.00 4.29
CA ALA A 56 7.25 -2.62 2.98
C ALA A 56 7.81 -1.19 2.94
N LEU A 57 7.09 -0.22 3.53
CA LEU A 57 7.58 1.15 3.69
C LEU A 57 8.83 1.24 4.56
N PHE A 58 8.88 0.48 5.65
CA PHE A 58 10.03 0.48 6.55
C PHE A 58 11.29 0.04 5.80
N LEU A 59 11.27 -1.15 5.20
CA LEU A 59 12.39 -1.69 4.43
C LEU A 59 12.72 -0.83 3.21
N GLY A 60 11.70 -0.44 2.45
CA GLY A 60 11.85 0.36 1.25
C GLY A 60 12.53 1.70 1.49
N ILE A 61 12.22 2.38 2.60
CA ILE A 61 12.84 3.68 2.92
C ILE A 61 14.32 3.52 3.24
N TYR A 62 14.69 2.53 4.06
CA TYR A 62 16.10 2.30 4.37
C TYR A 62 16.88 1.94 3.11
N LEU A 63 16.33 1.08 2.25
CA LEU A 63 16.95 0.70 0.99
C LEU A 63 17.09 1.89 0.03
N THR A 64 16.01 2.64 -0.23
CA THR A 64 16.03 3.79 -1.14
C THR A 64 16.96 4.89 -0.63
N VAL A 65 16.96 5.19 0.67
CA VAL A 65 17.87 6.19 1.25
C VAL A 65 19.32 5.72 1.18
N TYR A 66 19.58 4.44 1.42
CA TYR A 66 20.92 3.88 1.28
C TYR A 66 21.43 4.01 -0.16
N LEU A 67 20.63 3.60 -1.15
CA LEU A 67 20.97 3.73 -2.57
C LEU A 67 21.15 5.20 -2.98
N TYR A 68 20.22 6.07 -2.59
CA TYR A 68 20.28 7.51 -2.89
C TYR A 68 21.59 8.17 -2.41
N LYS A 69 22.16 7.70 -1.29
CA LYS A 69 23.44 8.21 -0.76
C LYS A 69 24.68 7.65 -1.49
N LYS A 70 24.54 6.55 -2.23
CA LYS A 70 25.67 5.79 -2.79
C LYS A 70 25.79 5.93 -4.31
N VAL A 71 24.68 6.17 -5.01
CA VAL A 71 24.64 6.19 -6.48
C VAL A 71 24.00 7.46 -7.02
N PRO A 72 24.36 7.91 -8.25
CA PRO A 72 23.69 9.02 -8.89
C PRO A 72 22.22 8.68 -9.19
N PHE A 73 21.40 9.72 -9.32
CA PHE A 73 19.94 9.60 -9.46
C PHE A 73 19.46 8.70 -10.62
N PRO A 74 20.08 8.71 -11.81
CA PRO A 74 19.70 7.78 -12.88
C PRO A 74 19.95 6.31 -12.52
N LEU A 75 21.06 6.03 -11.83
CA LEU A 75 21.40 4.67 -11.40
C LEU A 75 20.48 4.20 -10.26
N LEU A 76 20.02 5.10 -9.38
CA LEU A 76 18.98 4.79 -8.40
C LEU A 76 17.69 4.28 -9.08
N PHE A 77 17.24 4.94 -10.15
CA PHE A 77 16.07 4.50 -10.90
C PHE A 77 16.31 3.19 -11.66
N ALA A 78 17.51 2.98 -12.22
CA ALA A 78 17.84 1.72 -12.87
C ALA A 78 17.81 0.54 -11.89
N ILE A 79 18.40 0.70 -10.69
CA ILE A 79 18.41 -0.35 -9.66
C ILE A 79 16.99 -0.62 -9.13
N THR A 80 16.25 0.43 -8.77
CA THR A 80 14.89 0.26 -8.25
C THR A 80 13.89 -0.23 -9.30
N GLY A 81 14.08 0.17 -10.57
CA GLY A 81 13.34 -0.38 -11.71
C GLY A 81 13.63 -1.86 -11.92
N LEU A 82 14.90 -2.29 -11.85
CA LEU A 82 15.25 -3.70 -11.93
C LEU A 82 14.63 -4.52 -10.78
N LEU A 83 14.67 -4.00 -9.55
CA LEU A 83 14.00 -4.64 -8.41
C LEU A 83 12.48 -4.78 -8.65
N TYR A 84 11.85 -3.75 -9.21
CA TYR A 84 10.42 -3.80 -9.57
C TYR A 84 10.12 -4.82 -10.67
N MET A 85 10.98 -4.94 -11.69
CA MET A 85 10.84 -5.95 -12.74
C MET A 85 10.97 -7.38 -12.20
N ILE A 86 11.89 -7.62 -11.26
CA ILE A 86 11.97 -8.89 -10.53
C ILE A 86 10.68 -9.12 -9.74
N GLY A 87 10.14 -8.07 -9.11
CA GLY A 87 8.87 -8.16 -8.39
C GLY A 87 7.69 -8.53 -9.29
N LEU A 88 7.58 -7.92 -10.47
CA LEU A 88 6.53 -8.18 -11.47
C LEU A 88 6.47 -9.64 -11.88
N LEU A 89 7.62 -10.26 -12.12
CA LEU A 89 7.73 -11.68 -12.47
C LEU A 89 7.26 -12.61 -11.34
N GLY A 90 7.28 -12.17 -10.08
CA GLY A 90 6.70 -12.93 -8.97
C GLY A 90 5.24 -12.62 -8.67
N ASP A 91 4.65 -11.63 -9.34
CA ASP A 91 3.31 -11.10 -9.07
C ASP A 91 2.42 -11.26 -10.32
N SER A 92 2.11 -10.18 -11.03
CA SER A 92 1.17 -10.19 -12.15
C SER A 92 1.73 -10.81 -13.44
N TYR A 93 3.05 -10.95 -13.57
CA TYR A 93 3.73 -11.61 -14.70
C TYR A 93 4.22 -13.02 -14.36
N PHE A 94 3.68 -13.65 -13.31
CA PHE A 94 4.12 -14.97 -12.85
C PHE A 94 4.05 -16.06 -13.91
N GLY A 95 3.10 -15.98 -14.85
CA GLY A 95 3.00 -16.86 -16.01
C GLY A 95 4.32 -17.02 -16.79
N ILE A 96 5.14 -15.97 -16.89
CA ILE A 96 6.45 -16.02 -17.55
C ILE A 96 7.41 -16.96 -16.81
N THR A 97 7.37 -16.97 -15.48
CA THR A 97 8.27 -17.82 -14.68
C THR A 97 7.94 -19.30 -14.85
N ILE A 98 6.65 -19.63 -15.02
CA ILE A 98 6.17 -21.01 -15.22
C ILE A 98 6.66 -21.57 -16.56
N MET A 99 6.81 -20.72 -17.58
CA MET A 99 7.30 -21.13 -18.91
C MET A 99 8.75 -21.64 -18.89
N SER A 100 9.52 -21.35 -17.83
CA SER A 100 10.90 -21.80 -17.68
C SER A 100 11.11 -22.52 -16.35
N PRO A 101 11.42 -23.84 -16.34
CA PRO A 101 11.59 -24.60 -15.10
C PRO A 101 12.63 -24.01 -14.14
N ARG A 102 13.69 -23.41 -14.69
CA ARG A 102 14.74 -22.75 -13.90
C ARG A 102 14.24 -21.49 -13.23
N LEU A 103 13.50 -20.64 -13.95
CA LEU A 103 12.94 -19.42 -13.38
C LEU A 103 11.89 -19.77 -12.32
N HIS A 104 10.99 -20.72 -12.62
CA HIS A 104 10.01 -21.17 -11.66
C HIS A 104 10.65 -21.66 -10.35
N ALA A 105 11.72 -22.46 -10.43
CA ALA A 105 12.44 -22.95 -9.25
C ALA A 105 13.03 -21.81 -8.40
N ILE A 106 13.59 -20.77 -9.03
CA ILE A 106 14.12 -19.59 -8.33
C ILE A 106 12.99 -18.85 -7.59
N TYR A 107 11.85 -18.61 -8.25
CA TYR A 107 10.72 -17.95 -7.61
C TYR A 107 10.09 -18.81 -6.52
N SER A 108 10.02 -20.12 -6.68
CA SER A 108 9.57 -21.04 -5.63
C SER A 108 10.46 -20.98 -4.38
N GLN A 109 11.78 -20.85 -4.55
CA GLN A 109 12.69 -20.60 -3.43
C GLN A 109 12.46 -19.21 -2.82
N LEU A 110 12.28 -18.18 -3.65
CA LEU A 110 11.97 -16.83 -3.18
C LEU A 110 10.69 -16.82 -2.32
N PHE A 111 9.68 -17.61 -2.69
CA PHE A 111 8.41 -17.68 -1.96
C PHE A 111 8.50 -18.36 -0.59
N THR A 112 9.60 -19.07 -0.31
CA THR A 112 9.88 -19.56 1.05
C THR A 112 10.19 -18.42 2.02
N ILE A 113 10.73 -17.30 1.52
CA ILE A 113 11.14 -16.14 2.31
C ILE A 113 10.02 -15.10 2.39
N PHE A 114 9.35 -14.80 1.27
CA PHE A 114 8.24 -13.84 1.18
C PHE A 114 7.03 -14.52 0.55
N ASP A 115 5.81 -14.36 1.06
CA ASP A 115 4.63 -14.96 0.38
C ASP A 115 4.36 -14.29 -0.95
N TYR A 116 4.68 -13.00 -1.05
CA TYR A 116 4.50 -12.20 -2.25
C TYR A 116 5.73 -11.33 -2.55
N THR A 117 5.92 -11.01 -3.83
CA THR A 117 6.94 -10.06 -4.26
C THR A 117 6.50 -8.60 -4.09
N ARG A 118 5.21 -8.32 -3.87
CA ARG A 118 4.72 -7.01 -3.39
C ARG A 118 5.16 -6.74 -1.95
N ASN A 119 6.42 -6.32 -1.80
CA ASN A 119 7.05 -6.11 -0.50
C ASN A 119 8.00 -4.90 -0.50
N GLY A 120 8.70 -4.68 0.61
CA GLY A 120 9.60 -3.55 0.76
C GLY A 120 10.85 -3.57 -0.12
N LEU A 121 11.22 -4.74 -0.65
CA LEU A 121 12.40 -4.91 -1.48
C LEU A 121 12.09 -4.66 -2.96
N PHE A 122 11.05 -5.30 -3.49
CA PHE A 122 10.77 -5.24 -4.93
C PHE A 122 9.76 -4.14 -5.32
N PHE A 123 8.77 -3.85 -4.46
CA PHE A 123 7.70 -2.91 -4.80
C PHE A 123 8.01 -1.47 -4.34
N SER A 124 8.32 -1.29 -3.07
CA SER A 124 8.40 0.04 -2.46
C SER A 124 9.48 0.99 -3.02
N PRO A 125 10.71 0.52 -3.37
CA PRO A 125 11.81 1.43 -3.65
C PRO A 125 11.61 2.37 -4.85
N ILE A 126 10.96 1.89 -5.91
CA ILE A 126 10.71 2.69 -7.12
C ILE A 126 9.75 3.85 -6.82
N PHE A 127 8.66 3.61 -6.10
CA PHE A 127 7.70 4.65 -5.74
C PHE A 127 8.31 5.67 -4.76
N LEU A 128 9.17 5.24 -3.85
CA LEU A 128 9.91 6.14 -2.97
C LEU A 128 10.92 6.99 -3.74
N ALA A 129 11.61 6.42 -4.75
CA ALA A 129 12.51 7.16 -5.62
C ALA A 129 11.75 8.19 -6.48
N LEU A 130 10.57 7.85 -7.00
CA LEU A 130 9.67 8.77 -7.69
C LEU A 130 9.17 9.90 -6.76
N GLY A 131 8.79 9.58 -5.53
CA GLY A 131 8.42 10.59 -4.54
C GLY A 131 9.58 11.54 -4.21
N ALA A 132 10.80 11.00 -4.09
CA ALA A 132 12.00 11.80 -3.87
C ALA A 132 12.32 12.71 -5.07
N SER A 133 12.12 12.25 -6.31
CA SER A 133 12.37 13.06 -7.50
C SER A 133 11.46 14.29 -7.56
N LEU A 134 10.17 14.09 -7.30
CA LEU A 134 9.17 15.17 -7.25
C LEU A 134 9.43 16.13 -6.08
N GLY A 135 9.92 15.64 -4.95
CA GLY A 135 10.22 16.47 -3.77
C GLY A 135 11.49 17.30 -3.88
N ILE A 136 12.54 16.78 -4.54
CA ILE A 136 13.85 17.46 -4.66
C ILE A 136 13.86 18.48 -5.80
N ARG A 137 13.09 18.25 -6.87
CA ARG A 137 13.06 19.12 -8.06
C ARG A 137 11.67 19.77 -8.27
N PRO A 138 11.21 20.65 -7.35
CA PRO A 138 9.88 21.24 -7.41
C PRO A 138 9.63 22.20 -8.60
N GLY A 139 10.58 22.34 -9.54
CA GLY A 139 10.45 23.16 -10.76
C GLY A 139 10.34 22.38 -12.08
N SER A 140 10.43 21.05 -12.06
CA SER A 140 10.33 20.20 -13.26
C SER A 140 8.93 19.62 -13.47
N PHE A 141 7.90 20.28 -12.93
CA PHE A 141 6.54 19.81 -13.07
C PHE A 141 5.99 20.14 -14.45
N HIS A 142 5.35 19.15 -15.09
CA HIS A 142 4.54 19.41 -16.27
C HIS A 142 3.33 20.29 -15.88
N SER A 143 2.69 20.91 -16.88
CA SER A 143 1.45 21.64 -16.62
C SER A 143 0.37 20.70 -16.09
N VAL A 144 -0.56 21.24 -15.28
CA VAL A 144 -1.68 20.49 -14.68
C VAL A 144 -2.42 19.65 -15.74
N ARG A 145 -2.63 20.22 -16.93
CA ARG A 145 -3.31 19.55 -18.04
C ARG A 145 -2.50 18.37 -18.58
N VAL A 146 -1.19 18.54 -18.78
CA VAL A 146 -0.31 17.47 -19.26
C VAL A 146 -0.26 16.33 -18.25
N SER A 147 -0.09 16.63 -16.95
CA SER A 147 -0.09 15.58 -15.91
C SER A 147 -1.42 14.83 -15.83
N ALA A 148 -2.56 15.53 -15.97
CA ALA A 148 -3.87 14.88 -15.98
C ALA A 148 -4.08 13.97 -17.20
N VAL A 149 -3.68 14.43 -18.40
CA VAL A 149 -3.78 13.64 -19.64
C VAL A 149 -2.86 12.43 -19.57
N CYS A 150 -1.61 12.61 -19.17
CA CYS A 150 -0.66 11.50 -19.00
C CYS A 150 -1.16 10.49 -17.96
N PHE A 151 -1.69 10.97 -16.82
CA PHE A 151 -2.32 10.09 -15.83
C PHE A 151 -3.47 9.29 -16.43
N ALA A 152 -4.40 9.92 -17.15
CA ALA A 152 -5.53 9.23 -17.78
C ALA A 152 -5.07 8.18 -18.81
N VAL A 153 -4.06 8.50 -19.62
CA VAL A 153 -3.48 7.57 -20.60
C VAL A 153 -2.85 6.37 -19.89
N PHE A 154 -1.97 6.59 -18.91
CA PHE A 154 -1.30 5.49 -18.20
C PHE A 154 -2.25 4.70 -17.32
N LEU A 155 -3.31 5.31 -16.78
CA LEU A 155 -4.39 4.60 -16.10
C LEU A 155 -5.12 3.67 -17.07
N GLY A 156 -5.46 4.16 -18.27
CA GLY A 156 -6.08 3.34 -19.32
C GLY A 156 -5.19 2.16 -19.75
N LEU A 157 -3.88 2.40 -19.92
CA LEU A 157 -2.91 1.36 -20.23
C LEU A 157 -2.77 0.34 -19.09
N MET A 158 -2.76 0.79 -17.83
CA MET A 158 -2.71 -0.09 -16.65
C MET A 158 -3.97 -0.97 -16.55
N LEU A 159 -5.15 -0.41 -16.82
CA LEU A 159 -6.39 -1.19 -16.87
C LEU A 159 -6.35 -2.22 -17.99
N ALA A 160 -5.90 -1.83 -19.19
CA ALA A 160 -5.73 -2.75 -20.31
C ALA A 160 -4.73 -3.88 -19.99
N GLU A 161 -3.59 -3.55 -19.39
CA GLU A 161 -2.58 -4.49 -18.91
C GLU A 161 -3.19 -5.48 -17.91
N GLY A 162 -3.92 -5.00 -16.90
CA GLY A 162 -4.59 -5.85 -15.91
C GLY A 162 -5.57 -6.83 -16.53
N VAL A 163 -6.46 -6.35 -17.40
CA VAL A 163 -7.43 -7.21 -18.12
C VAL A 163 -6.73 -8.24 -19.00
N LEU A 164 -5.66 -7.85 -19.70
CA LEU A 164 -4.90 -8.76 -20.54
C LEU A 164 -4.23 -9.85 -19.70
N LEU A 165 -3.56 -9.49 -18.61
CA LEU A 165 -2.89 -10.46 -17.74
C LEU A 165 -3.89 -11.45 -17.12
N GLU A 166 -5.03 -10.96 -16.63
CA GLU A 166 -6.10 -11.79 -16.08
C GLU A 166 -6.64 -12.78 -17.11
N ARG A 167 -6.91 -12.33 -18.35
CA ARG A 167 -7.38 -13.19 -19.45
C ARG A 167 -6.40 -14.31 -19.79
N HIS A 168 -5.10 -14.09 -19.61
CA HIS A 168 -4.08 -15.12 -19.84
C HIS A 168 -3.87 -16.03 -18.62
N GLY A 169 -4.47 -15.73 -17.46
CA GLY A 169 -4.26 -16.47 -16.23
C GLY A 169 -2.82 -16.40 -15.71
N TRP A 170 -2.08 -15.35 -16.07
CA TRP A 170 -0.68 -15.16 -15.66
C TRP A 170 -0.48 -14.70 -14.22
N PRO A 171 -1.34 -13.83 -13.65
CA PRO A 171 -1.12 -13.32 -12.31
C PRO A 171 -1.16 -14.41 -11.25
N ARG A 172 -0.10 -14.49 -10.44
CA ARG A 172 -0.18 -15.12 -9.10
C ARG A 172 -0.87 -14.19 -8.11
N HIS A 173 -0.61 -12.90 -8.28
CA HIS A 173 -1.30 -11.81 -7.63
C HIS A 173 -1.41 -10.61 -8.59
N ASP A 174 -2.44 -9.79 -8.42
CA ASP A 174 -2.83 -8.62 -9.22
C ASP A 174 -2.40 -7.27 -8.60
N SER A 175 -1.22 -7.18 -7.98
CA SER A 175 -0.79 -5.99 -7.23
C SER A 175 0.26 -5.12 -7.94
N MET A 176 0.92 -5.63 -8.97
CA MET A 176 2.04 -4.95 -9.64
C MET A 176 1.84 -4.89 -11.16
N TYR A 177 1.92 -3.70 -11.74
CA TYR A 177 1.80 -3.49 -13.18
C TYR A 177 2.94 -2.63 -13.72
N VAL A 178 3.34 -2.82 -14.98
CA VAL A 178 4.32 -1.97 -15.65
C VAL A 178 3.78 -0.54 -15.74
N PHE A 179 2.53 -0.36 -16.16
CA PHE A 179 1.93 0.98 -16.30
C PHE A 179 1.48 1.60 -14.97
N LEU A 180 1.49 0.85 -13.86
CA LEU A 180 1.26 1.42 -12.53
C LEU A 180 2.33 2.45 -12.14
N VAL A 181 3.59 2.22 -12.50
CA VAL A 181 4.71 3.11 -12.17
C VAL A 181 4.53 4.51 -12.78
N PRO A 182 4.34 4.67 -14.11
CA PRO A 182 4.07 5.96 -14.70
C PRO A 182 2.70 6.53 -14.28
N ALA A 183 1.66 5.71 -14.13
CA ALA A 183 0.36 6.18 -13.66
C ALA A 183 0.46 6.86 -12.28
N ALA A 184 1.15 6.22 -11.33
CA ALA A 184 1.39 6.78 -10.00
C ALA A 184 2.22 8.08 -10.05
N TYR A 185 3.26 8.12 -10.89
CA TYR A 185 4.08 9.32 -11.07
C TYR A 185 3.27 10.52 -11.54
N TYR A 186 2.48 10.36 -12.61
CA TYR A 186 1.65 11.44 -13.15
C TYR A 186 0.48 11.79 -12.23
N LEU A 187 -0.07 10.81 -11.49
CA LEU A 187 -1.07 11.08 -10.45
C LEU A 187 -0.50 11.99 -9.37
N PHE A 188 0.68 11.68 -8.83
CA PHE A 188 1.31 12.53 -7.81
C PHE A 188 1.62 13.92 -8.35
N GLN A 189 2.16 14.01 -9.57
CA GLN A 189 2.43 15.28 -10.21
C GLN A 189 1.16 16.12 -10.39
N TRP A 190 0.06 15.50 -10.85
CA TRP A 190 -1.22 16.15 -11.03
C TRP A 190 -1.79 16.66 -9.69
N LEU A 191 -1.82 15.82 -8.65
CA LEU A 191 -2.33 16.17 -7.33
C LEU A 191 -1.51 17.27 -6.64
N ILE A 192 -0.18 17.23 -6.74
CA ILE A 192 0.70 18.29 -6.21
C ILE A 192 0.43 19.62 -6.94
N SER A 193 0.24 19.57 -8.27
CA SER A 193 -0.04 20.77 -9.07
C SER A 193 -1.42 21.37 -8.78
N LEU A 194 -2.38 20.56 -8.34
CA LEU A 194 -3.73 21.02 -7.96
C LEU A 194 -3.82 21.51 -6.51
N LEU A 195 -3.30 20.73 -5.56
CA LEU A 195 -3.50 20.94 -4.12
C LEU A 195 -2.38 21.75 -3.47
N GLY A 196 -1.24 21.89 -4.15
CA GLY A 196 -0.08 22.61 -3.65
C GLY A 196 0.57 21.91 -2.44
N LYS A 197 0.34 22.44 -1.24
CA LYS A 197 1.05 22.03 -0.01
C LYS A 197 0.35 20.88 0.72
N SER A 198 1.15 20.09 1.44
CA SER A 198 0.64 18.99 2.27
C SER A 198 -0.29 19.50 3.39
N ASN A 199 -1.48 18.92 3.50
CA ASN A 199 -2.41 19.17 4.60
C ASN A 199 -2.30 18.08 5.67
N ARG A 200 -2.08 18.50 6.93
CA ARG A 200 -1.92 17.58 8.08
C ARG A 200 -3.17 16.73 8.32
N ASN A 201 -4.36 17.33 8.22
CA ASN A 201 -5.63 16.64 8.48
C ASN A 201 -5.90 15.60 7.39
N LEU A 202 -5.71 15.95 6.11
CA LEU A 202 -5.88 14.99 5.01
C LEU A 202 -4.92 13.80 5.12
N ARG A 203 -3.68 14.04 5.54
CA ARG A 203 -2.71 12.96 5.80
C ARG A 203 -3.18 12.03 6.92
N GLN A 204 -3.66 12.58 8.03
CA GLN A 204 -4.19 11.77 9.14
C GLN A 204 -5.44 10.98 8.73
N ILE A 205 -6.36 11.61 8.00
CA ILE A 205 -7.56 10.95 7.48
C ILE A 205 -7.17 9.80 6.55
N SER A 206 -6.23 10.02 5.61
CA SER A 206 -5.75 8.96 4.71
C SER A 206 -5.11 7.79 5.47
N THR A 207 -4.28 8.05 6.49
CA THR A 207 -3.70 7.00 7.32
C THR A 207 -4.77 6.21 8.07
N TRP A 208 -5.74 6.89 8.70
CA TRP A 208 -6.82 6.21 9.40
C TRP A 208 -7.73 5.44 8.45
N MET A 209 -8.06 6.00 7.29
CA MET A 209 -8.84 5.32 6.26
C MET A 209 -8.16 4.03 5.81
N TYR A 210 -6.85 4.06 5.60
CA TYR A 210 -6.07 2.87 5.31
C TYR A 210 -6.10 1.85 6.47
N ILE A 211 -6.02 2.27 7.73
CA ILE A 211 -6.06 1.35 8.87
C ILE A 211 -7.46 0.76 9.08
N VAL A 212 -8.55 1.52 8.91
CA VAL A 212 -9.89 1.08 9.32
C VAL A 212 -10.69 0.38 8.22
N HIS A 213 -10.38 0.58 6.94
CA HIS A 213 -11.23 0.07 5.85
C HIS A 213 -11.50 -1.46 5.89
N PRO A 214 -10.57 -2.34 6.27
CA PRO A 214 -10.84 -3.78 6.42
C PRO A 214 -11.81 -4.09 7.55
N LEU A 215 -11.76 -3.35 8.67
CA LEU A 215 -12.79 -3.46 9.72
C LEU A 215 -14.15 -3.04 9.18
N ILE A 216 -14.21 -2.01 8.35
CA ILE A 216 -15.44 -1.59 7.69
C ILE A 216 -15.95 -2.65 6.72
N ILE A 217 -15.07 -3.36 6.00
CA ILE A 217 -15.46 -4.51 5.17
C ILE A 217 -16.11 -5.60 6.04
N VAL A 218 -15.49 -5.95 7.17
CA VAL A 218 -16.05 -6.95 8.10
C VAL A 218 -17.39 -6.49 8.66
N LEU A 219 -17.52 -5.20 9.01
CA LEU A 219 -18.74 -4.61 9.53
C LEU A 219 -19.87 -4.59 8.50
N VAL A 220 -19.60 -4.11 7.27
CA VAL A 220 -20.59 -4.09 6.17
C VAL A 220 -21.05 -5.52 5.87
N ARG A 221 -20.14 -6.49 5.85
CA ARG A 221 -20.48 -7.90 5.69
C ARG A 221 -21.31 -8.45 6.84
N GLY A 222 -20.99 -8.08 8.08
CA GLY A 222 -21.77 -8.47 9.27
C GLY A 222 -23.19 -7.91 9.24
N VAL A 223 -23.34 -6.61 9.03
CA VAL A 223 -24.65 -5.93 8.92
C VAL A 223 -25.48 -6.51 7.79
N SER A 224 -24.87 -6.74 6.63
CA SER A 224 -25.53 -7.31 5.47
C SER A 224 -26.10 -8.72 5.70
N LYS A 225 -25.44 -9.52 6.56
CA LYS A 225 -25.93 -10.86 6.93
C LYS A 225 -27.07 -10.81 7.95
N VAL A 226 -27.08 -9.82 8.83
CA VAL A 226 -28.13 -9.66 9.86
C VAL A 226 -29.41 -9.04 9.28
N THR A 227 -29.27 -8.18 8.27
CA THR A 227 -30.39 -7.41 7.68
C THR A 227 -30.94 -8.03 6.40
N ASP A 228 -30.44 -9.19 5.97
CA ASP A 228 -30.74 -9.86 4.69
C ASP A 228 -30.52 -9.00 3.43
N LEU A 229 -29.80 -7.88 3.55
CA LEU A 229 -29.45 -6.98 2.45
C LEU A 229 -28.22 -7.44 1.65
N SER A 230 -27.89 -8.74 1.70
CA SER A 230 -26.75 -9.34 0.99
C SER A 230 -26.79 -9.11 -0.51
N TRP A 231 -27.99 -9.09 -1.10
CA TRP A 231 -28.18 -8.81 -2.52
C TRP A 231 -27.78 -7.37 -2.92
N LEU A 232 -27.90 -6.41 -1.98
CA LEU A 232 -27.58 -5.00 -2.24
C LEU A 232 -26.15 -4.69 -1.84
N LEU A 233 -25.69 -5.17 -0.67
CA LEU A 233 -24.42 -4.77 -0.08
C LEU A 233 -23.25 -5.71 -0.41
N LEU A 234 -23.49 -6.95 -0.83
CA LEU A 234 -22.42 -7.93 -1.08
C LEU A 234 -22.34 -8.40 -2.53
N SER A 235 -23.47 -8.63 -3.22
CA SER A 235 -23.43 -9.10 -4.61
C SER A 235 -23.19 -8.00 -5.64
N ASN A 236 -23.47 -6.73 -5.31
CA ASN A 236 -23.13 -5.61 -6.17
C ASN A 236 -21.79 -5.00 -5.73
N SER A 237 -20.76 -5.18 -6.56
CA SER A 237 -19.40 -4.74 -6.27
C SER A 237 -19.30 -3.22 -6.09
N VAL A 238 -20.13 -2.46 -6.82
CA VAL A 238 -20.11 -0.99 -6.79
C VAL A 238 -20.73 -0.47 -5.49
N SER A 239 -21.89 -0.99 -5.10
CA SER A 239 -22.52 -0.59 -3.83
C SER A 239 -21.66 -0.99 -2.62
N HIS A 240 -21.04 -2.17 -2.65
CA HIS A 240 -20.09 -2.58 -1.63
C HIS A 240 -18.92 -1.60 -1.54
N LEU A 241 -18.29 -1.29 -2.68
CA LEU A 241 -17.16 -0.34 -2.74
C LEU A 241 -17.54 1.05 -2.22
N VAL A 242 -18.67 1.59 -2.67
CA VAL A 242 -19.15 2.92 -2.23
C VAL A 242 -19.43 2.92 -0.73
N SER A 243 -20.12 1.90 -0.22
CA SER A 243 -20.46 1.79 1.20
C SER A 243 -19.22 1.73 2.08
N VAL A 244 -18.27 0.85 1.74
CA VAL A 244 -17.01 0.71 2.48
C VAL A 244 -16.21 2.01 2.42
N THR A 245 -16.15 2.66 1.25
CA THR A 245 -15.37 3.89 1.07
C THR A 245 -15.94 5.05 1.90
N LEU A 246 -17.25 5.28 1.83
CA LEU A 246 -17.90 6.37 2.56
C LEU A 246 -17.83 6.16 4.07
N LEU A 247 -18.09 4.94 4.55
CA LEU A 247 -18.01 4.62 5.98
C LEU A 247 -16.57 4.71 6.49
N SER A 248 -15.59 4.23 5.73
CA SER A 248 -14.17 4.36 6.11
C SER A 248 -13.74 5.82 6.18
N ALA A 249 -14.17 6.65 5.23
CA ALA A 249 -13.89 8.08 5.25
C ALA A 249 -14.54 8.77 6.46
N LEU A 250 -15.81 8.46 6.75
CA LEU A 250 -16.54 9.00 7.91
C LEU A 250 -15.81 8.67 9.21
N VAL A 251 -15.48 7.40 9.44
CA VAL A 251 -14.78 6.94 10.64
C VAL A 251 -13.40 7.60 10.75
N ALA A 252 -12.64 7.66 9.65
CA ALA A 252 -11.34 8.32 9.63
C ALA A 252 -11.42 9.82 9.98
N ILE A 253 -12.45 10.53 9.50
CA ILE A 253 -12.69 11.93 9.83
C ILE A 253 -13.02 12.09 11.32
N VAL A 254 -13.89 11.24 11.87
CA VAL A 254 -14.28 11.27 13.29
C VAL A 254 -13.06 11.04 14.18
N ILE A 255 -12.28 9.98 13.92
CA ILE A 255 -11.05 9.69 14.68
C ILE A 255 -10.07 10.86 14.62
N THR A 256 -9.87 11.45 13.43
CA THR A 256 -8.96 12.59 13.26
C THR A 256 -9.43 13.82 14.05
N LYS A 257 -10.73 14.12 14.05
CA LYS A 257 -11.29 15.25 14.81
C LYS A 257 -11.18 15.05 16.33
N ILE A 258 -11.43 13.84 16.83
CA ILE A 258 -11.29 13.51 18.25
C ILE A 258 -9.83 13.69 18.69
N GLY A 259 -8.88 13.15 17.93
CA GLY A 259 -7.45 13.30 18.22
C GLY A 259 -6.97 14.75 18.17
N ALA A 260 -7.49 15.55 17.24
CA ALA A 260 -7.19 16.99 17.17
C ALA A 260 -7.72 17.76 18.39
N LYS A 261 -8.93 17.43 18.87
CA LYS A 261 -9.52 18.03 20.07
C LYS A 261 -8.73 17.70 21.34
N GLN A 262 -8.22 16.47 21.45
CA GLN A 262 -7.38 16.05 22.59
C GLN A 262 -6.02 16.75 22.62
N GLN A 263 -5.45 17.09 21.46
CA GLN A 263 -4.19 17.86 21.36
C GLN A 263 -4.38 19.36 21.62
N ALA A 264 -5.61 19.87 21.53
CA ALA A 264 -5.95 21.27 21.78
C ALA A 264 -6.34 21.56 23.24
N LEU A 265 -6.54 20.52 24.06
CA LEU A 265 -6.70 20.68 25.51
C LEU A 265 -5.32 20.99 26.11
N PRO A 266 -5.18 22.06 26.92
CA PRO A 266 -3.93 22.32 27.63
C PRO A 266 -3.59 21.11 28.51
N PRO A 267 -2.29 20.77 28.69
CA PRO A 267 -1.91 19.73 29.63
C PRO A 267 -2.56 20.08 30.97
N SER A 268 -3.30 19.13 31.54
CA SER A 268 -3.95 19.27 32.83
C SER A 268 -2.94 19.79 33.84
N ALA A 269 -3.14 21.02 34.32
CA ALA A 269 -2.49 21.55 35.50
C ALA A 269 -2.81 20.59 36.64
N GLY A 270 -1.86 19.75 36.99
CA GLY A 270 -2.09 18.61 37.85
C GLY A 270 -0.80 17.99 38.36
N GLN A 271 0.17 18.84 38.74
CA GLN A 271 1.18 18.55 39.75
C GLN A 271 1.46 19.88 40.47
N CYS A 272 0.71 20.12 41.55
CA CYS A 272 1.18 20.95 42.66
C CYS A 272 2.15 20.13 43.50
#